data_AF-A0A1V6MIE6-F1
#
_entry.id   AF-A0A1V6MIE6-F1
#
_cell.length_a   1.000
_cell.length_b   1.000
_cell.length_c   1.000
_cell.angle_alpha   90.00
_cell.angle_beta   90.00
_cell.angle_gamma   90.00
#
_symmetry.space_group_name_H-M   'P 1'
#
loop_
_entity.id
_entity.type
_entity.pdbx_description
1 polymer ?
#
loop_
_entity_poly.entity_id
_entity_poly.type
_entity_poly.pdbx_seq_one_letter_code
_entity_poly.pdbx_strand_id
1 'polypeptide(L)' 'MTTTTLTAAYAATVARPYFHAALNPSPPLTQRAVGAGIRATIPLQCALAARSGAVATALFTAALAPVAQRFAKRVSVT' A
#
# COMPACT_ATOMS: atom_id res chain seq x y z
N MET A 1 5.14 3.23 18.44
CA MET A 1 6.21 2.69 17.56
C MET A 1 5.64 1.93 16.37
N THR A 2 4.78 0.93 16.55
CA THR A 2 4.18 0.13 15.46
C THR A 2 3.42 0.94 14.42
N THR A 3 2.62 1.93 14.83
CA THR A 3 1.94 2.86 13.92
C THR A 3 2.93 3.58 13.02
N THR A 4 4.04 4.08 13.57
CA THR A 4 5.08 4.81 12.83
C THR A 4 5.71 3.93 11.75
N THR A 5 5.98 2.66 12.08
CA THR A 5 6.53 1.68 11.13
C THR A 5 5.56 1.38 9.99
N LEU A 6 4.27 1.24 10.31
CA LEU A 6 3.21 1.00 9.32
C LEU A 6 2.95 2.23 8.43
N THR A 7 3.00 3.43 8.99
CA THR A 7 2.92 4.68 8.23
C THR A 7 4.14 4.86 7.32
N ALA A 8 5.34 4.50 7.78
CA ALA A 8 6.53 4.51 6.94
C ALA A 8 6.43 3.49 5.79
N ALA A 9 5.91 2.29 6.07
CA ALA A 9 5.63 1.28 5.05
C ALA A 9 4.59 1.79 4.02
N TYR A 10 3.52 2.43 4.47
CA TYR A 10 2.56 3.09 3.59
C TYR A 10 3.26 4.13 2.69
N ALA A 11 4.02 5.06 3.27
CA ALA A 11 4.73 6.08 2.53
C ALA A 11 5.68 5.47 1.47
N ALA A 12 6.41 4.42 1.81
CA ALA A 12 7.31 3.72 0.89
C ALA A 12 6.59 3.12 -0.33
N THR A 13 5.35 2.64 -0.17
CA THR A 13 4.58 2.05 -1.29
C THR A 13 4.07 3.07 -2.29
N VAL A 14 3.85 4.32 -1.86
CA VAL A 14 3.18 5.34 -2.67
C VAL A 14 4.10 6.47 -3.15
N ALA A 15 5.19 6.76 -2.42
CA ALA A 15 6.02 7.94 -2.64
C ALA A 15 6.63 7.96 -4.06
N ARG A 16 7.30 6.88 -4.47
CA ARG A 16 7.99 6.81 -5.77
C ARG A 16 7.04 6.93 -6.97
N PRO A 17 5.94 6.17 -7.08
CA PRO A 17 5.03 6.29 -8.22
C PRO A 17 4.25 7.61 -8.24
N TYR A 18 3.83 8.15 -7.09
CA TYR A 18 3.19 9.48 -7.07
C TYR A 18 4.16 10.61 -7.41
N PHE A 19 5.39 10.56 -6.91
CA PHE A 19 6.41 11.57 -7.22
C PHE A 19 6.77 11.55 -8.70
N HIS A 20 6.93 10.36 -9.29
CA HIS A 20 7.16 10.24 -10.73
C HIS A 20 5.98 10.74 -11.57
N ALA A 21 4.74 10.46 -11.19
CA ALA A 21 3.56 10.94 -11.91
C ALA A 21 3.35 12.46 -11.75
N ALA A 22 3.68 13.02 -10.57
CA ALA A 22 3.60 14.46 -10.33
C ALA A 22 4.63 15.25 -11.16
N LEU A 23 5.84 14.70 -11.31
CA LEU A 23 6.89 15.32 -12.13
C LEU A 23 6.73 15.05 -13.63
N ASN A 24 6.15 13.89 -13.99
CA ASN A 24 5.99 13.46 -15.38
C ASN A 24 4.56 12.96 -15.62
N PRO A 25 3.60 13.88 -15.81
CA PRO A 25 2.21 13.51 -16.02
C PRO A 25 2.03 12.86 -17.40
N SER A 26 2.20 11.54 -17.46
CA SER A 26 1.95 10.73 -18.64
C SER A 26 0.99 9.57 -18.32
N PRO A 27 0.16 9.12 -19.27
CA PRO A 27 -0.83 8.06 -19.05
C PRO A 27 -0.31 6.80 -18.34
N PRO A 28 0.85 6.22 -18.73
CA PRO A 28 1.36 5.00 -18.06
C PRO A 28 1.85 5.25 -16.63
N LEU A 29 2.34 6.47 -16.32
CA LEU A 29 2.82 6.82 -14.98
C LEU A 29 1.64 7.08 -14.03
N THR A 30 0.57 7.71 -14.50
CA THR A 30 -0.65 7.90 -13.73
C THR A 30 -1.33 6.57 -13.42
N GLN A 31 -1.41 5.63 -14.38
CA GLN A 31 -1.94 4.29 -14.11
C GLN A 31 -1.11 3.53 -13.07
N ARG A 32 0.22 3.64 -13.11
CA ARG A 32 1.10 3.06 -12.09
C ARG A 32 0.87 3.69 -10.72
N ALA A 33 0.68 5.01 -10.66
CA ALA A 33 0.37 5.72 -9.42
C ALA A 33 -0.98 5.30 -8.83
N VAL A 34 -2.03 5.16 -9.65
CA VAL A 34 -3.34 4.65 -9.22
C VAL A 34 -3.23 3.20 -8.72
N GLY A 35 -2.57 2.32 -9.49
CA GLY A 35 -2.36 0.93 -9.09
C GLY A 35 -1.56 0.79 -7.80
N ALA A 36 -0.58 1.67 -7.58
CA ALA A 36 0.17 1.75 -6.32
C ALA A 36 -0.72 2.22 -5.16
N GLY A 37 -1.54 3.25 -5.37
CA GLY A 37 -2.51 3.75 -4.39
C GLY A 37 -3.50 2.68 -3.93
N ILE A 38 -4.07 1.92 -4.87
CA ILE A 38 -4.97 0.81 -4.56
C ILE A 38 -4.28 -0.22 -3.66
N ARG A 39 -3.04 -0.62 -3.99
CA ARG A 39 -2.27 -1.59 -3.18
C ARG A 39 -1.85 -1.04 -1.82
N ALA A 40 -1.73 0.28 -1.69
CA ALA A 40 -1.36 0.96 -0.46
C ALA A 40 -2.52 1.08 0.55
N THR A 41 -3.74 0.70 0.18
CA THR A 41 -4.87 0.65 1.12
C THR A 41 -4.64 -0.33 2.28
N ILE A 42 -4.02 -1.49 2.01
CA ILE A 42 -3.69 -2.50 3.04
C ILE A 42 -2.75 -1.93 4.12
N PRO A 43 -1.58 -1.35 3.78
CA PRO A 43 -0.71 -0.75 4.80
C PRO A 43 -1.36 0.45 5.51
N LEU A 44 -2.21 1.24 4.83
CA LEU A 44 -2.99 2.31 5.46
C LEU A 44 -3.95 1.76 6.53
N GLN A 45 -4.70 0.69 6.22
CA GLN A 45 -5.61 0.03 7.16
C GLN A 45 -4.85 -0.52 8.37
N CYS A 46 -3.68 -1.12 8.15
CA CYS A 46 -2.83 -1.61 9.23
C CYS A 46 -2.36 -0.46 10.14
N ALA A 47 -1.93 0.67 9.57
CA ALA A 47 -1.51 1.84 10.34
C ALA A 47 -2.64 2.40 11.21
N LEU A 48 -3.86 2.51 10.65
CA LEU A 48 -5.04 2.98 11.38
C LEU A 48 -5.47 2.00 12.48
N ALA A 49 -5.46 0.70 12.20
CA ALA A 49 -5.75 -0.34 13.19
C ALA A 49 -4.76 -0.29 14.37
N ALA A 50 -3.46 -0.19 14.08
CA ALA A 50 -2.44 -0.03 15.11
C ALA A 50 -2.63 1.26 15.93
N ARG A 51 -3.01 2.37 15.29
CA ARG A 51 -3.32 3.65 15.97
C ARG A 51 -4.54 3.53 16.90
N SER A 52 -5.54 2.75 16.52
CA SER A 52 -6.75 2.51 17.33
C SER A 52 -6.55 1.53 18.51
N GLY A 53 -5.34 0.99 18.68
CA GLY A 53 -5.01 0.03 19.75
C GLY A 53 -5.06 -1.44 19.32
N ALA A 54 -5.56 -1.75 18.12
CA ALA A 54 -5.66 -3.11 17.57
C ALA A 54 -4.35 -3.57 16.90
N VAL A 55 -3.26 -3.61 17.66
CA VAL A 55 -1.91 -3.91 17.12
C VAL A 55 -1.80 -5.34 16.59
N ALA A 56 -2.40 -6.33 17.26
CA ALA A 56 -2.37 -7.72 16.80
C ALA A 56 -3.04 -7.89 15.43
N THR A 57 -4.22 -7.27 15.25
CA THR A 57 -4.93 -7.24 13.98
C THR A 57 -4.10 -6.56 12.89
N ALA A 58 -3.47 -5.42 13.20
CA ALA A 58 -2.62 -4.71 12.26
C ALA A 58 -1.42 -5.56 11.78
N LEU A 59 -0.76 -6.28 12.68
CA LEU A 59 0.36 -7.16 12.34
C LEU A 59 -0.11 -8.37 11.53
N PHE A 60 -1.24 -8.98 11.88
CA PHE A 60 -1.81 -10.09 11.15
C PHE A 60 -2.18 -9.69 9.71
N THR A 61 -2.86 -8.56 9.53
CA THR A 61 -3.20 -8.02 8.21
C THR A 61 -1.94 -7.66 7.41
N ALA A 62 -0.92 -7.09 8.05
CA ALA A 62 0.36 -6.78 7.39
C ALA A 62 1.09 -8.06 6.92
N ALA A 63 1.07 -9.13 7.72
CA ALA A 63 1.66 -10.41 7.35
C ALA A 63 0.96 -11.08 6.16
N LEU A 64 -0.35 -10.87 6.00
CA LEU A 64 -1.14 -11.38 4.87
C LEU A 64 -1.03 -10.54 3.59
N ALA A 65 -0.54 -9.30 3.68
CA ALA A 65 -0.41 -8.39 2.53
C ALA A 65 0.35 -8.96 1.32
N PRO A 66 1.54 -9.61 1.45
CA PRO A 66 2.24 -10.18 0.30
C PRO A 66 1.47 -11.35 -0.36
N VAL A 67 0.73 -12.12 0.44
CA VAL A 67 -0.12 -13.21 -0.06
C VAL A 67 -1.27 -12.65 -0.89
N ALA A 68 -1.96 -11.62 -0.37
CA ALA A 68 -3.01 -10.90 -1.11
C ALA A 68 -2.50 -10.32 -2.44
N GLN A 69 -1.28 -9.75 -2.45
CA GLN A 69 -0.66 -9.26 -3.68
C GLN A 69 -0.36 -10.37 -4.69
N ARG A 70 0.04 -11.57 -4.23
CA ARG A 70 0.28 -12.73 -5.10
C ARG A 70 -1.01 -13.19 -5.77
N PHE A 71 -2.12 -13.21 -5.04
CA PHE A 71 -3.43 -13.57 -5.57
C PHE A 71 -4.01 -12.51 -6.50
N ALA A 72 -3.85 -11.22 -6.19
CA ALA A 72 -4.31 -10.13 -7.05
C ALA A 72 -3.69 -10.17 -8.46
N LYS A 73 -2.43 -10.62 -8.58
CA LYS A 73 -1.77 -10.82 -9.89
C LYS A 73 -2.38 -11.93 -10.74
N ARG A 74 -3.09 -12.90 -10.14
CA ARG A 74 -3.73 -14.01 -10.86
C ARG A 74 -5.08 -13.63 -11.47
N VAL A 75 -5.76 -12.63 -10.90
CA VAL A 75 -7.08 -12.17 -11.35
C VAL A 75 -6.96 -11.16 -12.51
N SER A 76 -5.82 -10.47 -12.60
CA SER A 76 -5.52 -9.57 -13.73
C SER A 76 -5.02 -10.38 -14.93
N VAL A 77 -5.94 -11.06 -15.62
CA VAL A 77 -5.73 -11.58 -16.98
C VAL A 77 -6.05 -10.42 -17.93
N THR A 78 -5.08 -9.56 -18.15
CA THR A 78 -5.11 -8.48 -19.16
C THR A 78 -3.68 -8.20 -19.56
#